data_AF-A0A1W9WE88-F1
#
_entry.id   AF-A0A1W9WE88-F1
#
_cell.length_a   1.000
_cell.length_b   1.000
_cell.length_c   1.000
_cell.angle_alpha   90.00
_cell.angle_beta   90.00
_cell.angle_gamma   90.00
#
_symmetry.space_group_name_H-M   'P 1'
#
loop_
_entity.id
_entity.type
_entity.pdbx_description
1 polymer ?
#
loop_
_entity_poly.entity_id
_entity_poly.type
_entity_poly.pdbx_seq_one_letter_code
_entity_poly.pdbx_strand_id
1 'polypeptide(L)'
;MVPFGEYVPLKKYLPFINHLVQAAGNFAQGGQQGPLKERDLSMGVLICFEAIFPELARDLSREGANLLVNITNDAWFGATSAPYQHLSMAVFRSVETGIPMIRAANTGFSAFIGTDGKILSKTHLFVEAVLDQSIPVSPAKPGFPSEFALCFSKTV
;
A
#
# COMPACT_ATOMS: atom_id res chain seq x y z
N MET A 1 -10.64 -2.09 -4.10
CA MET A 1 -11.32 -3.31 -3.64
C MET A 1 -10.76 -4.53 -4.34
N VAL A 2 -10.51 -5.62 -3.61
CA VAL A 2 -9.98 -6.87 -4.18
C VAL A 2 -11.14 -7.78 -4.65
N PRO A 3 -11.23 -8.14 -5.94
CA PRO A 3 -12.27 -9.04 -6.43
C PRO A 3 -12.12 -10.44 -5.80
N PHE A 4 -13.25 -11.04 -5.44
CA PHE A 4 -13.41 -12.33 -4.74
C PHE A 4 -12.90 -12.40 -3.29
N GLY A 5 -12.19 -11.36 -2.81
CA GLY A 5 -11.79 -11.20 -1.40
C GLY A 5 -12.62 -10.16 -0.63
N GLU A 6 -13.06 -9.09 -1.29
CA GLU A 6 -13.85 -7.99 -0.68
C GLU A 6 -15.19 -7.73 -1.37
N TYR A 7 -15.40 -8.30 -2.57
CA TYR A 7 -16.69 -8.30 -3.28
C TYR A 7 -16.70 -9.39 -4.35
N VAL A 8 -17.88 -9.86 -4.76
CA VAL A 8 -18.03 -10.85 -5.84
C VAL A 8 -18.44 -10.15 -7.14
N PRO A 9 -17.58 -10.12 -8.17
CA PRO A 9 -17.98 -9.64 -9.49
C PRO A 9 -19.11 -10.51 -10.05
N LEU A 10 -20.12 -9.91 -10.71
CA LEU A 10 -21.21 -10.63 -11.38
C LEU A 10 -22.05 -11.56 -10.47
N LYS A 11 -22.24 -11.20 -9.19
CA LYS A 11 -23.05 -11.95 -8.19
C LYS A 11 -24.40 -12.48 -8.72
N LYS A 12 -25.02 -11.78 -9.68
CA LYS A 12 -26.30 -12.17 -10.30
C LYS A 12 -26.24 -13.42 -11.20
N TYR A 13 -25.05 -13.80 -11.68
CA TYR A 13 -24.87 -14.88 -12.67
C TYR A 13 -24.13 -16.12 -12.13
N LEU A 14 -23.56 -16.06 -10.92
CA LEU A 14 -22.71 -17.13 -10.35
C LEU A 14 -23.16 -17.52 -8.93
N PRO A 15 -24.37 -18.09 -8.75
CA PRO A 15 -24.94 -18.38 -7.43
C PRO A 15 -24.18 -19.46 -6.64
N PHE A 16 -23.34 -20.27 -7.29
CA PHE A 16 -22.56 -21.35 -6.68
C PHE A 16 -21.29 -20.87 -5.96
N ILE A 17 -20.85 -19.63 -6.17
CA ILE A 17 -19.63 -19.06 -5.55
C ILE A 17 -19.88 -18.64 -4.09
N ASN A 18 -21.14 -18.51 -3.66
CA ASN A 18 -21.49 -18.13 -2.28
C ASN A 18 -20.91 -19.07 -1.19
N HIS A 19 -20.60 -20.33 -1.52
CA HIS A 19 -19.96 -21.26 -0.58
C HIS A 19 -18.43 -21.11 -0.49
N LEU A 20 -17.77 -20.54 -1.50
CA LEU A 20 -16.31 -20.34 -1.51
C LEU A 20 -15.88 -19.02 -0.84
N VAL A 21 -16.83 -18.10 -0.65
CA VAL A 21 -16.57 -16.66 -0.41
C VAL A 21 -17.19 -16.18 0.92
N GLN A 22 -17.40 -17.08 1.89
CA GLN A 22 -17.87 -16.70 3.24
C GLN A 22 -16.97 -15.68 3.94
N ALA A 23 -15.73 -15.50 3.46
CA ALA A 23 -14.79 -14.54 4.01
C ALA A 23 -14.77 -13.17 3.32
N ALA A 24 -15.49 -12.97 2.20
CA ALA A 24 -15.59 -11.64 1.60
C ALA A 24 -16.67 -10.83 2.31
N GLY A 25 -16.24 -9.80 3.03
CA GLY A 25 -17.14 -8.80 3.61
C GLY A 25 -17.92 -8.05 2.54
N ASN A 26 -19.09 -7.50 2.90
CA ASN A 26 -19.80 -6.55 2.05
C ASN A 26 -19.22 -5.14 2.25
N PHE A 27 -18.01 -4.90 1.74
CA PHE A 27 -17.41 -3.57 1.81
C PHE A 27 -18.00 -2.65 0.74
N ALA A 28 -18.26 -1.40 1.11
CA ALA A 28 -18.60 -0.34 0.16
C ALA A 28 -17.32 0.40 -0.23
N GLN A 29 -17.24 0.89 -1.47
CA GLN A 29 -16.17 1.79 -1.88
C GLN A 29 -16.23 3.08 -1.05
N GLY A 30 -15.11 3.46 -0.44
CA GLY A 30 -14.99 4.76 0.23
C GLY A 30 -15.10 5.91 -0.79
N GLY A 31 -15.53 7.09 -0.34
CA GLY A 31 -15.43 8.32 -1.14
C GLY A 31 -13.97 8.70 -1.43
N GLN A 32 -13.74 9.66 -2.33
CA GLN A 32 -12.40 10.27 -2.47
C GLN A 32 -12.05 10.94 -1.15
N GLN A 33 -11.08 10.36 -0.43
CA GLN A 33 -10.57 10.92 0.82
C GLN A 33 -9.10 11.28 0.60
N GLY A 34 -8.80 12.56 0.75
CA GLY A 34 -7.43 13.02 0.74
C GLY A 34 -6.67 12.67 2.01
N PRO A 35 -5.41 13.12 2.13
CA PRO A 35 -4.56 12.79 3.26
C PRO A 35 -5.17 13.17 4.61
N LEU A 36 -5.01 12.31 5.61
CA LEU A 36 -5.39 12.62 7.00
C LEU A 36 -4.39 13.63 7.58
N LYS A 37 -4.89 14.77 8.05
CA LYS A 37 -4.06 15.88 8.52
C LYS A 37 -4.08 15.97 10.05
N GLU A 38 -2.89 16.03 10.64
CA GLU A 38 -2.69 16.29 12.07
C GLU A 38 -1.42 17.12 12.24
N ARG A 39 -1.55 18.39 12.64
CA ARG A 39 -0.44 19.35 12.73
C ARG A 39 0.37 19.41 11.42
N ASP A 40 1.65 19.06 11.46
CA ASP A 40 2.56 19.05 10.32
C ASP A 40 2.51 17.73 9.53
N LEU A 41 1.67 16.77 9.93
CA LEU A 41 1.49 15.50 9.23
C LEU A 41 0.32 15.58 8.26
N SER A 42 0.54 15.05 7.06
CA SER A 42 -0.43 14.86 6.00
C SER A 42 -0.26 13.44 5.49
N MET A 43 -1.06 12.53 6.03
CA MET A 43 -0.88 11.08 5.89
C MET A 43 -1.74 10.53 4.76
N GLY A 44 -1.09 10.07 3.68
CA GLY A 44 -1.75 9.34 2.62
C GLY A 44 -1.90 7.87 2.99
N VAL A 45 -3.13 7.40 3.22
CA VAL A 45 -3.40 6.03 3.64
C VAL A 45 -3.68 5.14 2.44
N LEU A 46 -2.99 4.01 2.36
CA LEU A 46 -3.19 2.94 1.39
C LEU A 46 -3.57 1.67 2.14
N ILE A 47 -4.76 1.13 1.91
CA ILE A 47 -5.25 -0.05 2.62
C ILE A 47 -4.95 -1.30 1.80
N CYS A 48 -4.22 -2.24 2.42
CA CYS A 48 -3.91 -3.55 1.89
C CYS A 48 -3.36 -3.46 0.46
N PHE A 49 -4.12 -3.96 -0.51
CA PHE A 49 -3.76 -4.06 -1.92
C PHE A 49 -3.64 -2.70 -2.63
N GLU A 50 -4.14 -1.61 -2.04
CA GLU A 50 -4.02 -0.27 -2.64
C GLU A 50 -2.57 0.15 -2.89
N ALA A 51 -1.62 -0.39 -2.12
CA ALA A 51 -0.20 -0.12 -2.30
C ALA A 51 0.37 -0.60 -3.65
N ILE A 52 -0.30 -1.53 -4.34
CA ILE A 52 0.18 -1.99 -5.66
C ILE A 52 -0.18 -1.03 -6.80
N PHE A 53 -1.16 -0.14 -6.59
CA PHE A 53 -1.66 0.80 -7.59
C PHE A 53 -0.90 2.15 -7.48
N PRO A 54 0.01 2.47 -8.41
CA PRO A 54 0.82 3.70 -8.35
C PRO A 54 -0.02 4.98 -8.37
N GLU A 55 -1.18 4.97 -9.05
CA GLU A 55 -2.07 6.10 -9.19
C GLU A 55 -2.58 6.62 -7.83
N LEU A 56 -2.89 5.71 -6.89
CA LEU A 56 -3.41 6.10 -5.58
C LEU A 56 -2.35 6.85 -4.75
N ALA A 57 -1.13 6.33 -4.73
CA ALA A 57 -0.02 7.00 -4.02
C ALA A 57 0.32 8.35 -4.67
N ARG A 58 0.27 8.42 -6.00
CA ARG A 58 0.50 9.66 -6.75
C ARG A 58 -0.58 10.71 -6.47
N ASP A 59 -1.84 10.32 -6.40
CA ASP A 59 -2.94 11.25 -6.13
C ASP A 59 -2.85 11.77 -4.69
N LEU A 60 -2.57 10.90 -3.71
CA LEU A 60 -2.27 11.31 -2.33
C LEU A 60 -1.08 12.28 -2.25
N SER A 61 -0.01 12.02 -3.01
CA SER A 61 1.14 12.92 -3.12
C SER A 61 0.73 14.30 -3.67
N ARG A 62 -0.09 14.35 -4.73
CA ARG A 62 -0.61 15.59 -5.32
C ARG A 62 -1.50 16.37 -4.36
N GLU A 63 -2.22 15.67 -3.49
CA GLU A 63 -3.05 16.26 -2.45
C GLU A 63 -2.25 16.71 -1.21
N GLY A 64 -0.93 16.58 -1.27
CA GLY A 64 0.00 17.10 -0.27
C GLY A 64 0.32 16.11 0.83
N ALA A 65 0.22 14.80 0.59
CA ALA A 65 0.75 13.81 1.53
C ALA A 65 2.26 14.02 1.71
N ASN A 66 2.71 13.95 2.97
CA ASN A 66 4.12 13.99 3.34
C ASN A 66 4.59 12.75 4.10
N LEU A 67 3.66 11.82 4.35
CA LEU A 67 3.89 10.49 4.88
C LEU A 67 2.89 9.54 4.22
N LEU A 68 3.36 8.38 3.73
CA LEU A 68 2.47 7.30 3.32
C LEU A 68 2.30 6.31 4.47
N VAL A 69 1.08 5.83 4.67
CA VAL A 69 0.75 4.81 5.65
C VAL A 69 0.09 3.65 4.94
N ASN A 70 0.66 2.46 5.08
CA ASN A 70 0.06 1.25 4.54
C ASN A 70 -0.36 0.30 5.65
N ILE A 71 -1.67 0.04 5.76
CA ILE A 71 -2.24 -0.88 6.75
C ILE A 71 -2.71 -2.12 5.99
N THR A 72 -2.16 -3.29 6.28
CA THR A 72 -2.38 -4.50 5.48
C THR A 72 -2.50 -5.76 6.33
N ASN A 73 -3.17 -6.78 5.77
CA ASN A 73 -3.20 -8.12 6.33
C ASN A 73 -2.78 -9.13 5.25
N ASP A 74 -1.52 -9.56 5.31
CA ASP A 74 -0.96 -10.52 4.35
C ASP A 74 -1.24 -11.99 4.73
N ALA A 75 -2.12 -12.27 5.70
CA ALA A 75 -2.37 -13.64 6.20
C ALA A 75 -2.86 -14.59 5.10
N TRP A 76 -3.59 -14.04 4.12
CA TRP A 76 -4.14 -14.75 2.97
C TRP A 76 -3.07 -15.35 2.05
N PHE A 77 -1.85 -14.79 2.06
CA PHE A 77 -0.77 -15.26 1.19
C PHE A 77 0.03 -16.42 1.77
N GLY A 78 -0.05 -16.67 3.09
CA GLY A 78 0.76 -17.68 3.74
C GLY A 78 2.28 -17.48 3.56
N ALA A 79 3.05 -18.55 3.75
CA ALA A 79 4.50 -18.56 3.53
C ALA A 79 4.87 -18.72 2.05
N THR A 80 4.38 -17.80 1.21
CA THR A 80 4.67 -17.76 -0.23
C THR A 80 5.54 -16.56 -0.59
N SER A 81 5.83 -16.36 -1.88
CA SER A 81 6.56 -15.18 -2.38
C SER A 81 5.71 -13.90 -2.39
N ALA A 82 4.38 -14.01 -2.28
CA ALA A 82 3.48 -12.87 -2.43
C ALA A 82 3.68 -11.75 -1.39
N PRO A 83 3.91 -12.00 -0.08
CA PRO A 83 4.19 -10.93 0.89
C PRO A 83 5.47 -10.15 0.57
N TYR A 84 6.46 -10.81 -0.03
CA TYR A 84 7.70 -10.16 -0.48
C TYR A 84 7.43 -9.24 -1.66
N GLN A 85 6.67 -9.71 -2.65
CA GLN A 85 6.27 -8.90 -3.80
C GLN A 85 5.40 -7.71 -3.37
N HIS A 86 4.48 -7.92 -2.42
CA HIS A 86 3.63 -6.87 -1.88
C HIS A 86 4.45 -5.79 -1.17
N LEU A 87 5.46 -6.18 -0.37
CA LEU A 87 6.40 -5.24 0.23
C LEU A 87 7.20 -4.48 -0.83
N SER A 88 7.67 -5.15 -1.89
CA SER A 88 8.39 -4.49 -2.99
C SER A 88 7.55 -3.42 -3.66
N MET A 89 6.25 -3.66 -3.86
CA MET A 89 5.34 -2.64 -4.41
C MET A 89 5.20 -1.43 -3.49
N ALA A 90 5.10 -1.66 -2.18
CA ALA A 90 5.09 -0.58 -1.19
C ALA A 90 6.39 0.26 -1.20
N VAL A 91 7.54 -0.38 -1.43
CA VAL A 91 8.82 0.31 -1.64
C VAL A 91 8.77 1.21 -2.87
N PHE A 92 8.26 0.71 -4.00
CA PHE A 92 8.13 1.53 -5.22
C PHE A 92 7.29 2.79 -5.00
N ARG A 93 6.20 2.72 -4.22
CA ARG A 93 5.38 3.91 -3.91
C ARG A 93 6.19 5.00 -3.21
N SER A 94 7.10 4.63 -2.31
CA SER A 94 7.94 5.59 -1.59
C SER A 94 8.95 6.26 -2.54
N VAL A 95 9.53 5.48 -3.46
CA VAL A 95 10.48 5.97 -4.49
C VAL A 95 9.78 6.91 -5.48
N GLU A 96 8.64 6.49 -6.02
CA GLU A 96 7.89 7.22 -7.05
C GLU A 96 7.39 8.57 -6.56
N THR A 97 6.96 8.65 -5.30
CA THR A 97 6.41 9.86 -4.71
C THR A 97 7.46 10.71 -3.99
N GLY A 98 8.61 10.12 -3.63
CA GLY A 98 9.59 10.74 -2.75
C GLY A 98 9.04 11.00 -1.35
N ILE A 99 8.06 10.20 -0.91
CA ILE A 99 7.41 10.27 0.40
C ILE A 99 7.80 9.01 1.18
N PRO A 100 8.26 9.13 2.44
CA PRO A 100 8.52 7.96 3.28
C PRO A 100 7.24 7.16 3.53
N MET A 101 7.36 5.86 3.79
CA MET A 101 6.22 5.01 4.13
C MET A 101 6.41 4.28 5.46
N ILE A 102 5.34 4.24 6.26
CA ILE A 102 5.18 3.33 7.39
C ILE A 102 4.18 2.25 6.98
N ARG A 103 4.62 0.98 6.99
CA ARG A 103 3.78 -0.18 6.71
C ARG A 103 3.55 -0.97 7.99
N ALA A 104 2.29 -1.17 8.34
CA ALA A 104 1.84 -2.03 9.44
C ALA A 104 1.09 -3.24 8.86
N ALA A 105 1.70 -4.41 9.01
CA ALA A 105 1.17 -5.68 8.51
C ALA A 105 0.95 -6.67 9.66
N ASN A 106 -0.22 -7.30 9.70
CA ASN A 106 -0.57 -8.26 10.78
C ASN A 106 0.33 -9.51 10.77
N THR A 107 0.34 -10.27 9.67
CA THR A 107 1.20 -11.46 9.50
C THR A 107 2.30 -11.27 8.45
N GLY A 108 2.29 -10.12 7.78
CA GLY A 108 3.23 -9.74 6.73
C GLY A 108 4.43 -8.96 7.27
N PHE A 109 5.18 -8.36 6.35
CA PHE A 109 6.26 -7.45 6.73
C PHE A 109 5.70 -6.09 7.16
N SER A 110 5.81 -5.77 8.45
CA SER A 110 5.75 -4.39 8.92
C SER A 110 7.12 -3.76 8.68
N ALA A 111 7.16 -2.51 8.20
CA ALA A 111 8.40 -1.89 7.77
C ALA A 111 8.35 -0.36 7.79
N PHE A 112 9.52 0.26 7.99
CA PHE A 112 9.78 1.67 7.73
C PHE A 112 10.56 1.79 6.43
N ILE A 113 10.08 2.61 5.50
CA ILE A 113 10.62 2.74 4.14
C ILE A 113 10.96 4.21 3.90
N GLY A 114 12.21 4.49 3.55
CA GLY A 114 12.68 5.83 3.21
C GLY A 114 12.21 6.30 1.83
N THR A 115 12.40 7.59 1.55
CA THR A 115 12.02 8.22 0.27
C THR A 115 12.79 7.67 -0.94
N ASP A 116 13.94 7.05 -0.71
CA ASP A 116 14.78 6.40 -1.74
C ASP A 116 14.48 4.91 -1.88
N GLY A 117 13.45 4.40 -1.19
CA GLY A 117 13.05 3.00 -1.19
C GLY A 117 13.87 2.10 -0.28
N LYS A 118 14.83 2.63 0.50
CA LYS A 118 15.52 1.82 1.50
C LYS A 118 14.57 1.39 2.61
N ILE A 119 14.55 0.10 2.89
CA ILE A 119 13.88 -0.44 4.07
C ILE A 119 14.79 -0.16 5.27
N LEU A 120 14.39 0.78 6.12
CA LEU A 120 15.14 1.21 7.31
C LEU A 120 15.06 0.14 8.42
N SER A 121 13.88 -0.46 8.58
CA SER A 121 13.64 -1.57 9.49
C SER A 121 12.44 -2.39 9.00
N LYS A 122 12.43 -3.69 9.28
CA LYS A 122 11.28 -4.58 8.98
C LYS A 122 11.18 -5.75 9.95
N THR A 123 9.96 -6.28 10.13
CA THR A 123 9.71 -7.54 10.83
C THR A 123 10.10 -8.76 10.00
N HIS A 124 9.95 -9.94 10.61
CA HIS A 124 9.82 -11.21 9.90
C HIS A 124 8.33 -11.56 9.70
N LEU A 125 8.03 -12.50 8.80
CA LEU A 125 6.66 -13.01 8.60
C LEU A 125 6.21 -13.81 9.81
N PHE A 126 4.92 -13.72 10.15
CA PHE A 126 4.27 -14.51 11.20
C PHE A 126 4.92 -14.39 12.60
N VAL A 127 5.53 -13.24 12.90
CA VAL A 127 6.11 -12.94 14.22
C VAL A 127 5.35 -11.79 14.86
N GLU A 128 4.96 -11.97 16.12
CA GLU A 128 4.48 -10.89 16.97
C GLU A 128 5.65 -9.95 17.31
N ALA A 129 5.54 -8.69 16.90
CA ALA A 129 6.62 -7.72 17.06
C ALA A 129 6.07 -6.29 17.11
N VAL A 130 6.85 -5.41 17.73
CA VAL A 130 6.69 -3.95 17.67
C VAL A 130 7.93 -3.39 16.98
N LEU A 131 7.75 -2.54 15.97
CA LEU A 131 8.83 -1.73 15.42
C LEU A 131 8.62 -0.28 15.84
N ASP A 132 9.66 0.28 16.43
CA ASP A 132 9.76 1.70 16.74
C ASP A 132 10.95 2.29 15.98
N GLN A 133 10.72 3.37 15.25
CA GLN A 133 11.73 4.02 14.42
C GLN A 133 11.31 5.47 14.15
N SER A 134 12.25 6.40 14.35
CA SER A 134 12.08 7.77 13.88
C SER A 134 12.34 7.83 12.37
N ILE A 135 11.40 8.44 11.63
CA ILE A 135 11.49 8.64 10.19
C ILE A 135 11.24 10.13 9.87
N PRO A 136 12.09 10.77 9.02
CA PRO A 136 11.84 12.14 8.61
C PRO A 136 10.60 12.19 7.73
N VAL A 137 9.72 13.15 7.96
CA VAL A 137 8.62 13.44 7.04
C VAL A 137 9.13 14.29 5.89
N SER A 138 8.64 14.04 4.67
CA SER A 138 9.06 14.82 3.51
C SER A 138 8.49 16.24 3.62
N PRO A 139 9.18 17.29 3.17
CA PRO A 139 8.51 18.56 2.87
C PRO A 139 7.45 18.25 1.80
N ALA A 140 6.22 18.76 1.95
CA ALA A 140 5.19 18.59 0.93
C ALA A 140 5.74 19.12 -0.41
N LYS A 141 6.01 18.23 -1.37
CA LYS A 141 6.47 18.61 -2.70
C LYS A 141 5.25 18.80 -3.61
N PRO A 142 5.20 19.86 -4.44
CA PRO A 142 4.38 19.80 -5.65
C PRO A 142 4.88 18.59 -6.45
N GLY A 143 3.98 17.69 -6.83
CA GLY A 143 4.31 16.37 -7.37
C GLY A 143 5.36 16.38 -8.49
N PHE A 144 6.10 15.28 -8.61
CA PHE A 144 7.02 15.05 -9.73
C PHE A 144 6.28 15.28 -11.07
N PRO A 145 6.87 16.01 -12.04
CA PRO A 145 6.22 16.26 -13.33
C PRO A 145 5.92 14.94 -14.05
N SER A 146 4.77 14.91 -14.72
CA SER A 146 4.09 13.75 -15.32
C SER A 146 4.81 13.07 -16.49
N GLU A 147 6.12 13.20 -16.64
CA GLU A 147 6.89 12.71 -17.81
C GLU A 147 7.84 11.54 -17.51
N PHE A 148 7.67 10.82 -16.39
CA PHE A 148 8.24 9.47 -16.29
C PHE A 148 7.31 8.45 -16.95
N ALA A 149 7.34 8.43 -18.29
CA ALA A 149 6.97 7.23 -19.02
C ALA A 149 7.97 6.13 -18.63
N LEU A 150 7.47 4.99 -18.15
CA LEU A 150 8.25 3.76 -17.95
C LEU A 150 8.91 3.35 -19.27
N CYS A 151 10.13 3.81 -19.52
CA CYS A 151 10.95 3.37 -20.64
C CYS A 151 11.74 2.14 -20.17
N PHE A 152 11.19 0.95 -20.39
CA PHE A 152 11.95 -0.29 -20.23
C PHE A 152 12.94 -0.41 -21.40
N SER A 153 14.23 -0.19 -21.14
CA SER A 153 15.30 -0.64 -22.03
C SER A 153 15.64 -2.09 -21.69
N LYS A 154 15.27 -3.02 -22.58
CA LYS A 154 15.84 -4.37 -22.57
C LYS A 154 17.29 -4.26 -22.99
N THR A 155 18.21 -4.61 -22.10
CA THR A 155 19.59 -4.90 -22.48
C THR A 155 19.78 -6.42 -22.41
N VAL A 156 19.75 -7.00 -23.62
CA VAL A 156 19.99 -8.38 -24.09
C VAL A 156 19.15 -9.49 -23.46
#